data_AF-A0A6N8BAZ3-F1
#
_entry.id   AF-A0A6N8BAZ3-F1
#
_cell.length_a   1.000
_cell.length_b   1.000
_cell.length_c   1.000
_cell.angle_alpha   90.00
_cell.angle_beta   90.00
_cell.angle_gamma   90.00
#
_symmetry.space_group_name_H-M   'P 1'
#
loop_
_entity.id
_entity.type
_entity.pdbx_description
1 polymer ?
#
loop_
_entity_poly.entity_id
_entity_poly.type
_entity_poly.pdbx_seq_one_letter_code
_entity_poly.pdbx_strand_id
1 'polypeptide(L)'
;MSTLERDLLKLLHKLARERNSREARLAERLLKIYEEARKELYINFINAQGGKDKLKIQHLEGVMREIERQIKYYTRLTTKARQEAIDEAFVMGQETVAGMLSAGGIPYSKIAVAGGIGTINRDMIENLIGNVPKLAGRVETHILNRIRDELTRGAVMGESIPKIARRILGTGLTQEGLKKPFPSVRARATTIARTEIIRASSTGFIDFTNKVQGVIGEEIFYSWITAGDGRVDPPCPALANGSDPRFESVPGMPGVYRRDNLPVPTIASHPRCRCRLVPVLRSWVKNGDLNLNTLKGKAA
;
A
#
# COMPACT_ATOMS: atom_id res chain seq x y z
N MET A 1 -18.86 28.92 2.90
CA MET A 1 -17.42 29.06 3.20
C MET A 1 -16.78 30.06 2.26
N SER A 2 -16.14 31.09 2.81
CA SER A 2 -15.36 32.05 2.03
C SER A 2 -14.12 31.37 1.42
N THR A 3 -13.53 31.96 0.38
CA THR A 3 -12.25 31.50 -0.21
C THR A 3 -11.14 31.50 0.84
N LEU A 4 -11.08 32.54 1.68
CA LEU A 4 -10.12 32.69 2.77
C LEU A 4 -10.19 31.55 3.79
N GLU A 5 -11.40 31.19 4.21
CA GLU A 5 -11.66 30.11 5.17
C GLU A 5 -11.21 28.74 4.65
N ARG A 6 -11.40 28.51 3.34
CA ARG A 6 -10.96 27.29 2.65
C ARG A 6 -9.43 27.20 2.57
N ASP A 7 -8.77 28.32 2.32
CA ASP A 7 -7.30 28.39 2.24
C ASP A 7 -6.65 28.28 3.63
N LEU A 8 -7.28 28.83 4.67
CA LEU A 8 -6.83 28.69 6.05
C LEU A 8 -6.88 27.23 6.52
N LEU A 9 -7.98 26.52 6.22
CA LEU A 9 -8.13 25.10 6.52
C LEU A 9 -7.07 24.24 5.81
N LYS A 10 -6.79 24.51 4.53
CA LYS A 10 -5.71 23.83 3.80
C LYS A 10 -4.34 24.06 4.46
N LEU A 11 -4.07 25.29 4.92
CA LEU A 11 -2.80 25.62 5.57
C LEU A 11 -2.66 24.90 6.92
N LEU A 12 -3.73 24.88 7.72
CA LEU A 12 -3.77 24.16 8.99
C LEU A 12 -3.56 22.65 8.81
N HIS A 13 -4.25 22.03 7.84
CA HIS A 13 -4.02 20.62 7.50
C HIS A 13 -2.57 20.36 7.06
N LYS A 14 -2.00 21.24 6.24
CA LYS A 14 -0.60 21.13 5.81
C LYS A 14 0.36 21.20 7.01
N LEU A 15 0.18 22.16 7.92
CA LEU A 15 1.01 22.33 9.10
C LEU A 15 0.88 21.14 10.08
N ALA A 16 -0.34 20.66 10.31
CA ALA A 16 -0.59 19.46 11.11
C ALA A 16 0.14 18.24 10.53
N ARG A 17 0.07 18.06 9.21
CA ARG A 17 0.75 16.97 8.50
C ARG A 17 2.27 17.07 8.60
N GLU A 18 2.83 18.26 8.43
CA GLU A 18 4.28 18.50 8.57
C GLU A 18 4.76 18.23 10.00
N ARG A 19 3.98 18.66 11.00
CA ARG A 19 4.24 18.40 12.43
C ARG A 19 4.20 16.90 12.72
N ASN A 20 3.11 16.20 12.35
CA ASN A 20 2.96 14.76 12.57
C ASN A 20 4.09 13.97 11.86
N SER A 21 4.45 14.37 10.64
CA SER A 21 5.58 13.78 9.92
C SER A 21 6.93 14.04 10.60
N ARG A 22 7.12 15.20 11.23
CA ARG A 22 8.33 15.51 12.01
C ARG A 22 8.38 14.70 13.29
N GLU A 23 7.28 14.61 14.03
CA GLU A 23 7.18 13.83 15.27
C GLU A 23 7.40 12.33 15.00
N ALA A 24 6.79 11.78 13.95
CA ALA A 24 7.02 10.40 13.53
C ALA A 24 8.48 10.13 13.16
N ARG A 25 9.12 11.04 12.40
CA ARG A 25 10.55 10.92 12.04
C ARG A 25 11.45 11.01 13.27
N LEU A 26 11.13 11.85 14.24
CA LEU A 26 11.87 11.96 15.49
C LEU A 26 11.74 10.66 16.30
N ALA A 27 10.53 10.16 16.45
CA ALA A 27 10.24 8.91 17.15
C ALA A 27 10.94 7.71 16.50
N GLU A 28 10.96 7.62 15.16
CA GLU A 28 11.72 6.59 14.42
C GLU A 28 13.23 6.68 14.68
N ARG A 29 13.80 7.90 14.71
CA ARG A 29 15.22 8.09 15.04
C ARG A 29 15.53 7.67 16.48
N LEU A 30 14.68 8.06 17.43
CA LEU A 30 14.83 7.69 18.84
C LEU A 30 14.74 6.18 19.01
N LEU A 31 13.77 5.52 18.36
CA LEU A 31 13.66 4.06 18.31
C LEU A 31 14.98 3.41 17.87
N LYS A 32 15.57 3.91 16.79
CA LYS A 32 16.86 3.41 16.29
C LYS A 32 17.98 3.57 17.32
N ILE A 33 18.08 4.74 17.95
CA ILE A 33 19.08 5.02 19.00
C ILE A 33 18.88 4.06 20.19
N TYR A 34 17.63 3.85 20.63
CA TYR A 34 17.32 2.93 21.72
C TYR A 34 17.61 1.48 21.37
N GLU A 35 17.35 1.05 20.13
CA GLU A 35 17.69 -0.30 19.66
C GLU A 35 19.21 -0.53 19.61
N GLU A 36 19.98 0.46 19.17
CA GLU A 36 21.45 0.43 19.17
C GLU A 36 21.98 0.39 20.62
N ALA A 37 21.51 1.28 21.49
CA ALA A 37 21.87 1.30 22.91
C ALA A 37 21.51 -0.01 23.62
N ARG A 38 20.35 -0.61 23.31
CA ARG A 38 19.95 -1.93 23.83
C ARG A 38 20.94 -3.02 23.45
N LYS A 39 21.43 -3.04 22.21
CA LYS A 39 22.42 -4.03 21.75
C LYS A 39 23.74 -3.89 22.51
N GLU A 40 24.23 -2.67 22.68
CA GLU A 40 25.45 -2.39 23.45
C GLU A 40 25.32 -2.80 24.91
N LEU A 41 24.18 -2.50 25.54
CA LEU A 41 23.91 -2.93 26.91
C LEU A 41 23.81 -4.44 27.05
N TYR A 42 23.26 -5.14 26.06
CA TYR A 42 23.21 -6.60 26.05
C TYR A 42 24.61 -7.22 26.00
N ILE A 43 25.52 -6.65 25.20
CA ILE A 43 26.93 -7.06 25.15
C ILE A 43 27.59 -6.85 26.52
N ASN A 44 27.39 -5.67 27.12
CA ASN A 44 27.92 -5.35 28.45
C ASN A 44 27.35 -6.28 29.54
N PHE A 45 26.10 -6.68 29.41
CA PHE A 45 25.43 -7.61 30.32
C PHE A 45 26.03 -9.02 30.24
N ILE A 46 26.23 -9.55 29.03
CA ILE A 46 26.90 -10.85 28.81
C ILE A 46 28.31 -10.82 29.41
N ASN A 47 29.07 -9.76 29.15
CA ASN A 47 30.42 -9.60 29.69
C ASN A 47 30.43 -9.53 31.23
N ALA A 48 29.46 -8.84 31.83
CA ALA A 48 29.32 -8.75 33.28
C ALA A 48 28.89 -10.09 33.92
N GLN A 49 28.05 -10.88 33.25
CA GLN A 49 27.71 -12.23 33.68
C GLN A 49 28.93 -13.16 33.72
N GLY A 50 29.82 -13.06 32.73
CA GLY A 50 31.10 -13.79 32.72
C GLY A 50 32.01 -13.44 33.92
N GLY A 51 31.90 -12.22 34.44
CA GLY A 51 32.65 -11.73 35.60
C GLY A 51 31.98 -11.89 36.97
N LYS A 52 30.75 -12.41 37.05
CA LYS A 52 29.94 -12.58 38.28
C LYS A 52 29.69 -11.30 39.12
N ASP A 53 29.79 -10.11 38.52
CA ASP A 53 29.53 -8.84 39.22
C ASP A 53 28.03 -8.57 39.36
N LYS A 54 27.44 -9.00 40.49
CA LYS A 54 26.00 -8.93 40.77
C LYS A 54 25.43 -7.50 40.74
N LEU A 55 26.17 -6.51 41.23
CA LEU A 55 25.69 -5.12 41.27
C LEU A 55 25.63 -4.53 39.86
N LYS A 56 26.66 -4.79 39.04
CA LYS A 56 26.69 -4.37 37.64
C LYS A 56 25.59 -5.04 36.81
N ILE A 57 25.32 -6.33 37.05
CA ILE A 57 24.23 -7.07 36.42
C ILE A 57 22.88 -6.42 36.77
N GLN A 58 22.59 -6.16 38.04
CA GLN A 58 21.33 -5.52 38.47
C GLN A 58 21.15 -4.12 37.86
N HIS A 59 22.20 -3.31 37.81
CA HIS A 59 22.17 -2.00 37.17
C HIS A 59 21.82 -2.12 35.67
N LEU A 60 22.51 -3.01 34.94
CA LEU A 60 22.28 -3.23 33.52
C LEU A 60 20.86 -3.74 33.22
N GLU A 61 20.30 -4.63 34.06
CA GLU A 61 18.89 -5.04 33.93
C GLU A 61 17.93 -3.86 34.10
N GLY A 62 18.19 -2.99 35.07
CA GLY A 62 17.37 -1.78 35.30
C GLY A 62 17.36 -0.86 34.08
N VAL A 63 18.54 -0.59 33.52
CA VAL A 63 18.68 0.26 32.32
C VAL A 63 18.04 -0.41 31.10
N MET A 64 18.22 -1.72 30.91
CA MET A 64 17.57 -2.46 29.83
C MET A 64 16.04 -2.41 29.91
N ARG A 65 15.45 -2.58 31.11
CA ARG A 65 14.00 -2.47 31.30
C ARG A 65 13.47 -1.07 30.99
N GLU A 66 14.24 -0.03 31.29
CA GLU A 66 13.85 1.34 30.97
C GLU A 66 13.92 1.58 29.45
N ILE A 67 14.98 1.12 28.78
CA ILE A 67 15.08 1.20 27.32
C ILE A 67 13.94 0.42 26.65
N GLU A 68 13.57 -0.76 27.14
CA GLU A 68 12.43 -1.51 26.62
C GLU A 68 11.09 -0.76 26.80
N ARG A 69 10.91 -0.06 27.92
CA ARG A 69 9.76 0.83 28.12
C ARG A 69 9.74 1.98 27.12
N GLN A 70 10.88 2.63 26.89
CA GLN A 70 11.00 3.71 25.90
C GLN A 70 10.74 3.21 24.48
N ILE A 71 11.31 2.06 24.09
CA ILE A 71 11.02 1.40 22.81
C ILE A 71 9.50 1.19 22.67
N LYS A 72 8.85 0.58 23.66
CA LYS A 72 7.40 0.34 23.63
C LYS A 72 6.59 1.63 23.52
N TYR A 73 7.00 2.70 24.21
CA TYR A 73 6.37 4.01 24.13
C TYR A 73 6.49 4.62 22.72
N TYR A 74 7.70 4.70 22.17
CA TYR A 74 7.92 5.26 20.83
C TYR A 74 7.31 4.39 19.72
N THR A 75 7.25 3.07 19.89
CA THR A 75 6.50 2.16 19.00
C THR A 75 5.01 2.50 18.99
N ARG A 76 4.40 2.73 20.16
CA ARG A 76 3.00 3.16 20.23
C ARG A 76 2.79 4.52 19.58
N LEU A 77 3.68 5.48 19.82
CA LEU A 77 3.60 6.82 19.26
C LEU A 77 3.70 6.79 17.72
N THR A 78 4.67 6.05 17.18
CA THR A 78 4.83 5.86 15.72
C THR A 78 3.65 5.12 15.09
N THR A 79 3.08 4.12 15.78
CA THR A 79 1.88 3.41 15.31
C THR A 79 0.67 4.34 15.26
N LYS A 80 0.47 5.15 16.31
CA LYS A 80 -0.61 6.15 16.35
C LYS A 80 -0.46 7.20 15.25
N ALA A 81 0.74 7.78 15.09
CA ALA A 81 1.01 8.75 14.05
C ALA A 81 0.83 8.16 12.63
N ARG A 82 1.16 6.87 12.44
CA ARG A 82 0.85 6.17 11.18
C ARG A 82 -0.65 6.03 10.97
N GLN A 83 -1.41 5.63 11.99
CA GLN A 83 -2.86 5.50 11.89
C GLN A 83 -3.53 6.84 11.55
N GLU A 84 -3.13 7.92 12.22
CA GLU A 84 -3.64 9.28 11.92
C GLU A 84 -3.30 9.70 10.49
N ALA A 85 -2.09 9.42 10.01
CA ALA A 85 -1.72 9.70 8.62
C ALA A 85 -2.51 8.86 7.60
N ILE A 86 -2.90 7.63 7.96
CA ILE A 86 -3.77 6.77 7.14
C ILE A 86 -5.18 7.35 7.08
N ASP A 87 -5.73 7.72 8.23
CA ASP A 87 -7.07 8.29 8.33
C ASP A 87 -7.16 9.64 7.60
N GLU A 88 -6.14 10.50 7.73
CA GLU A 88 -6.01 11.74 6.95
C GLU A 88 -5.91 11.49 5.44
N ALA A 89 -5.07 10.52 5.02
CA ALA A 89 -4.94 10.16 3.60
C ALA A 89 -6.25 9.63 3.03
N PHE A 90 -7.00 8.87 3.82
CA PHE A 90 -8.33 8.38 3.47
C PHE A 90 -9.33 9.54 3.33
N VAL A 91 -9.39 10.45 4.30
CA VAL A 91 -10.26 11.65 4.24
C VAL A 91 -9.92 12.53 3.05
N MET A 92 -8.65 12.82 2.80
CA MET A 92 -8.23 13.57 1.60
C MET A 92 -8.62 12.85 0.30
N GLY A 93 -8.53 11.52 0.26
CA GLY A 93 -9.00 10.71 -0.85
C GLY A 93 -10.50 10.86 -1.10
N GLN A 94 -11.29 10.82 -0.02
CA GLN A 94 -12.74 11.03 -0.04
C GLN A 94 -13.11 12.46 -0.46
N GLU A 95 -12.42 13.48 0.06
CA GLU A 95 -12.63 14.89 -0.29
C GLU A 95 -12.28 15.19 -1.74
N THR A 96 -11.19 14.60 -2.26
CA THR A 96 -10.82 14.71 -3.68
C THR A 96 -11.91 14.13 -4.58
N VAL A 97 -12.45 12.97 -4.18
CA VAL A 97 -13.57 12.31 -4.83
C VAL A 97 -14.85 13.17 -4.75
N ALA A 98 -15.17 13.74 -3.59
CA ALA A 98 -16.32 14.63 -3.38
C ALA A 98 -16.20 15.94 -4.16
N GLY A 99 -14.99 16.51 -4.26
CA GLY A 99 -14.68 17.68 -5.08
C GLY A 99 -14.85 17.40 -6.56
N MET A 100 -14.46 16.22 -7.03
CA MET A 100 -14.72 15.77 -8.41
C MET A 100 -16.22 15.55 -8.67
N LEU A 101 -16.99 15.08 -7.69
CA LEU A 101 -18.45 14.96 -7.78
C LEU A 101 -19.15 16.32 -7.88
N SER A 102 -18.60 17.35 -7.23
CA SER A 102 -19.23 18.67 -7.13
C SER A 102 -18.75 19.66 -8.20
N ALA A 103 -17.59 19.45 -8.83
CA ALA A 103 -17.02 20.37 -9.83
C ALA A 103 -17.50 20.15 -11.28
N GLY A 104 -18.34 19.15 -11.52
CA GLY A 104 -18.96 18.93 -12.83
C GLY A 104 -19.64 17.57 -12.81
N GLY A 105 -20.82 17.44 -13.43
CA GLY A 105 -21.70 16.26 -13.42
C GLY A 105 -21.07 14.97 -13.97
N ILE A 106 -19.97 14.54 -13.37
CA ILE A 106 -19.20 13.35 -13.66
C ILE A 106 -19.95 12.22 -12.94
N PRO A 107 -20.52 11.25 -13.68
CA PRO A 107 -21.30 10.19 -13.08
C PRO A 107 -20.49 9.40 -12.05
N TYR A 108 -21.16 8.96 -10.98
CA TYR A 108 -20.56 8.28 -9.81
C TYR A 108 -19.66 7.10 -10.20
N SER A 109 -19.96 6.42 -11.31
CA SER A 109 -19.15 5.39 -11.97
C SER A 109 -17.72 5.83 -12.33
N LYS A 110 -17.53 7.02 -12.91
CA LYS A 110 -16.21 7.57 -13.28
C LYS A 110 -15.39 7.88 -12.04
N ILE A 111 -16.07 8.12 -10.92
CA ILE A 111 -15.50 8.48 -9.62
C ILE A 111 -15.28 7.26 -8.73
N ALA A 112 -16.09 6.21 -8.83
CA ALA A 112 -15.79 4.90 -8.25
C ALA A 112 -14.61 4.24 -8.97
N VAL A 113 -14.51 4.45 -10.29
CA VAL A 113 -13.34 4.06 -11.08
C VAL A 113 -12.14 4.93 -10.73
N ALA A 114 -12.22 6.26 -10.68
CA ALA A 114 -11.08 7.13 -10.27
C ALA A 114 -10.68 6.98 -8.80
N GLY A 115 -11.66 6.81 -7.91
CA GLY A 115 -11.52 6.60 -6.47
C GLY A 115 -10.93 5.23 -6.18
N GLY A 116 -11.45 4.19 -6.83
CA GLY A 116 -10.78 2.89 -6.89
C GLY A 116 -9.39 3.00 -7.51
N ILE A 117 -9.18 3.90 -8.49
CA ILE A 117 -7.95 4.03 -9.27
C ILE A 117 -6.79 4.76 -8.56
N GLY A 118 -7.07 5.71 -7.67
CA GLY A 118 -6.05 6.57 -7.08
C GLY A 118 -6.21 6.92 -5.60
N THR A 119 -7.26 6.45 -4.91
CA THR A 119 -7.36 6.71 -3.47
C THR A 119 -6.58 5.68 -2.67
N ILE A 120 -5.79 6.18 -1.71
CA ILE A 120 -5.18 5.37 -0.68
C ILE A 120 -6.33 4.88 0.20
N ASN A 121 -6.80 3.67 -0.05
CA ASN A 121 -7.80 3.06 0.83
C ASN A 121 -7.09 2.57 2.10
N ARG A 122 -7.71 2.76 3.27
CA ARG A 122 -7.24 2.24 4.56
C ARG A 122 -6.86 0.76 4.46
N ASP A 123 -7.69 -0.03 3.79
CA ASP A 123 -7.45 -1.47 3.61
C ASP A 123 -6.17 -1.76 2.79
N MET A 124 -5.77 -0.88 1.86
CA MET A 124 -4.49 -1.00 1.15
C MET A 124 -3.31 -0.78 2.09
N ILE A 125 -3.38 0.21 2.97
CA ILE A 125 -2.30 0.48 3.92
C ILE A 125 -2.22 -0.62 4.97
N GLU A 126 -3.35 -1.07 5.50
CA GLU A 126 -3.42 -2.22 6.41
C GLU A 126 -2.81 -3.47 5.75
N ASN A 127 -3.06 -3.68 4.45
CA ASN A 127 -2.41 -4.74 3.69
C ASN A 127 -0.89 -4.54 3.52
N LEU A 128 -0.38 -3.30 3.41
CA LEU A 128 1.08 -3.06 3.40
C LEU A 128 1.71 -3.30 4.78
N ILE A 129 1.00 -2.98 5.86
CA ILE A 129 1.49 -3.14 7.23
C ILE A 129 1.45 -4.61 7.67
N GLY A 130 0.33 -5.30 7.42
CA GLY A 130 0.10 -6.67 7.85
C GLY A 130 0.84 -7.72 7.01
N ASN A 131 1.14 -7.42 5.74
CA ASN A 131 1.80 -8.39 4.87
C ASN A 131 3.33 -8.26 4.86
N VAL A 132 3.99 -9.41 4.82
CA VAL A 132 5.41 -9.53 4.47
C VAL A 132 5.57 -9.31 2.96
N PRO A 133 6.44 -8.38 2.50
CA PRO A 133 6.74 -8.22 1.08
C PRO A 133 7.16 -9.56 0.45
N LYS A 134 6.28 -10.19 -0.34
CA LYS A 134 6.53 -11.54 -0.88
C LYS A 134 7.71 -11.55 -1.86
N LEU A 135 7.88 -10.46 -2.62
CA LEU A 135 8.99 -10.33 -3.58
C LEU A 135 10.33 -9.94 -2.94
N ALA A 136 10.35 -9.59 -1.65
CA ALA A 136 11.62 -9.42 -0.96
C ALA A 136 12.35 -10.76 -0.79
N GLY A 137 11.67 -11.91 -0.89
CA GLY A 137 12.32 -13.23 -0.84
C GLY A 137 12.96 -13.51 0.52
N ARG A 138 14.03 -14.32 0.53
CA ARG A 138 14.84 -14.57 1.73
C ARG A 138 15.78 -13.40 1.96
N VAL A 139 15.31 -12.41 2.72
CA VAL A 139 16.13 -11.33 3.28
C VAL A 139 16.03 -11.38 4.80
N GLU A 140 17.01 -10.81 5.48
CA GLU A 140 16.94 -10.67 6.93
C GLU A 140 15.68 -9.88 7.35
N THR A 141 15.07 -10.28 8.47
CA THR A 141 13.83 -9.68 8.99
C THR A 141 13.92 -8.17 9.13
N HIS A 142 15.09 -7.65 9.52
CA HIS A 142 15.31 -6.21 9.67
C HIS A 142 15.27 -5.46 8.32
N ILE A 143 15.81 -6.04 7.25
CA ILE A 143 15.75 -5.48 5.88
C ILE A 143 14.31 -5.51 5.39
N LEU A 144 13.61 -6.63 5.62
CA LEU A 144 12.22 -6.79 5.24
C LEU A 144 11.32 -5.73 5.90
N ASN A 145 11.51 -5.49 7.20
CA ASN A 145 10.77 -4.46 7.94
C ASN A 145 11.02 -3.07 7.37
N ARG A 146 12.29 -2.72 7.07
CA ARG A 146 12.62 -1.45 6.42
C ARG A 146 11.97 -1.31 5.04
N ILE A 147 11.96 -2.36 4.23
CA ILE A 147 11.27 -2.34 2.93
C ILE A 147 9.77 -2.08 3.12
N ARG A 148 9.14 -2.75 4.09
CA ARG A 148 7.73 -2.55 4.43
C ARG A 148 7.44 -1.11 4.85
N ASP A 149 8.28 -0.55 5.71
CA ASP A 149 8.14 0.84 6.17
C ASP A 149 8.26 1.83 5.00
N GLU A 150 9.20 1.61 4.08
CA GLU A 150 9.39 2.47 2.91
C GLU A 150 8.23 2.37 1.90
N LEU A 151 7.68 1.17 1.71
CA LEU A 151 6.47 0.95 0.89
C LEU A 151 5.26 1.66 1.51
N THR A 152 5.03 1.47 2.80
CA THR A 152 3.92 2.05 3.56
C THR A 152 3.99 3.56 3.52
N ARG A 153 5.15 4.13 3.88
CA ARG A 153 5.40 5.57 3.83
C ARG A 153 5.21 6.13 2.44
N GLY A 154 5.75 5.46 1.42
CA GLY A 154 5.62 5.88 0.03
C GLY A 154 4.16 5.91 -0.44
N ALA A 155 3.40 4.87 -0.10
CA ALA A 155 1.97 4.78 -0.41
C ALA A 155 1.16 5.89 0.28
N VAL A 156 1.31 6.07 1.60
CA VAL A 156 0.61 7.12 2.38
C VAL A 156 0.92 8.52 1.86
N MET A 157 2.15 8.75 1.40
CA MET A 157 2.60 10.05 0.89
C MET A 157 2.27 10.27 -0.60
N GLY A 158 1.62 9.31 -1.27
CA GLY A 158 1.28 9.40 -2.69
C GLY A 158 2.51 9.49 -3.60
N GLU A 159 3.62 8.88 -3.19
CA GLU A 159 4.88 9.00 -3.92
C GLU A 159 4.96 8.08 -5.12
N SER A 160 5.72 8.49 -6.13
CA SER A 160 5.93 7.68 -7.31
C SER A 160 6.76 6.43 -7.01
N ILE A 161 6.45 5.32 -7.69
CA ILE A 161 7.19 4.04 -7.58
C ILE A 161 8.72 4.22 -7.69
N PRO A 162 9.28 5.04 -8.61
CA PRO A 162 10.72 5.26 -8.67
C PRO A 162 11.31 5.90 -7.40
N LYS A 163 10.56 6.80 -6.73
CA LYS A 163 11.01 7.43 -5.49
C LYS A 163 11.06 6.41 -4.36
N ILE A 164 10.04 5.57 -4.24
CA ILE A 164 9.94 4.50 -3.25
C ILE A 164 11.05 3.46 -3.48
N ALA A 165 11.26 3.05 -4.74
CA ALA A 165 12.32 2.12 -5.13
C ALA A 165 13.73 2.60 -4.75
N ARG A 166 14.02 3.91 -4.85
CA ARG A 166 15.30 4.47 -4.42
C ARG A 166 15.55 4.31 -2.92
N ARG A 167 14.51 4.42 -2.08
CA ARG A 167 14.65 4.20 -0.63
C ARG A 167 14.75 2.73 -0.27
N ILE A 168 14.00 1.87 -0.97
CA ILE A 168 14.16 0.40 -0.88
C ILE A 168 15.59 -0.03 -1.22
N LEU A 169 16.24 0.59 -2.21
CA LEU A 169 17.64 0.31 -2.52
C LEU A 169 18.57 0.58 -1.31
N GLY A 170 18.26 1.62 -0.52
CA GLY A 170 19.02 2.01 0.68
C GLY A 170 18.75 1.14 1.92
N THR A 171 17.91 0.10 1.83
CA THR A 171 17.62 -0.79 2.98
C THR A 171 18.66 -1.88 3.18
N GLY A 172 19.66 -1.99 2.30
CA GLY A 172 20.57 -3.13 2.24
C GLY A 172 20.03 -4.29 1.40
N LEU A 173 19.06 -4.04 0.52
CA LEU A 173 18.54 -5.05 -0.41
C LEU A 173 19.67 -5.58 -1.31
N THR A 174 19.90 -6.90 -1.30
CA THR A 174 20.95 -7.55 -2.11
C THR A 174 20.34 -8.25 -3.33
N GLN A 175 21.03 -9.21 -3.95
CA GLN A 175 20.46 -10.20 -4.87
C GLN A 175 20.63 -11.65 -4.36
N GLU A 176 21.24 -11.82 -3.19
CA GLU A 176 21.63 -13.12 -2.66
C GLU A 176 20.41 -13.98 -2.31
N GLY A 177 20.54 -15.30 -2.47
CA GLY A 177 19.49 -16.26 -2.13
C GLY A 177 18.29 -16.30 -3.09
N LEU A 178 18.31 -15.56 -4.20
CA LEU A 178 17.27 -15.60 -5.22
C LEU A 178 17.46 -16.79 -6.18
N LYS A 179 16.37 -17.56 -6.42
CA LYS A 179 16.36 -18.63 -7.43
C LYS A 179 16.61 -18.12 -8.86
N LYS A 180 16.19 -16.89 -9.15
CA LYS A 180 16.43 -16.19 -10.42
C LYS A 180 16.85 -14.75 -10.11
N PRO A 181 18.11 -14.35 -10.39
CA PRO A 181 18.57 -13.00 -10.13
C PRO A 181 17.86 -11.99 -11.04
N PHE A 182 17.72 -10.77 -10.55
CA PHE A 182 17.23 -9.64 -11.34
C PHE A 182 18.39 -9.06 -12.16
N PRO A 183 18.10 -8.35 -13.27
CA PRO A 183 19.13 -7.66 -14.05
C PRO A 183 19.97 -6.67 -13.22
N SER A 184 19.41 -6.12 -12.14
CA SER A 184 20.13 -5.30 -11.16
C SER A 184 19.37 -5.21 -9.85
N VAL A 185 20.05 -4.81 -8.76
CA VAL A 185 19.38 -4.52 -7.47
C VAL A 185 18.37 -3.38 -7.64
N ARG A 186 18.65 -2.40 -8.50
CA ARG A 186 17.71 -1.33 -8.85
C ARG A 186 16.45 -1.87 -9.53
N ALA A 187 16.60 -2.81 -10.46
CA ALA A 187 15.47 -3.49 -11.10
C ALA A 187 14.66 -4.30 -10.08
N ARG A 188 15.33 -4.97 -9.13
CA ARG A 188 14.69 -5.67 -8.00
C ARG A 188 13.88 -4.70 -7.14
N ALA A 189 14.49 -3.62 -6.66
CA ALA A 189 13.83 -2.61 -5.82
C ALA A 189 12.61 -1.99 -6.51
N THR A 190 12.72 -1.69 -7.81
CA THR A 190 11.60 -1.18 -8.62
C THR A 190 10.48 -2.20 -8.75
N THR A 191 10.82 -3.46 -8.97
CA THR A 191 9.84 -4.55 -9.09
C THR A 191 9.12 -4.78 -7.76
N ILE A 192 9.85 -4.77 -6.63
CA ILE A 192 9.26 -4.85 -5.29
C ILE A 192 8.32 -3.67 -5.07
N ALA A 193 8.79 -2.43 -5.25
CA ALA A 193 7.99 -1.22 -5.07
C ALA A 193 6.68 -1.28 -5.86
N ARG A 194 6.77 -1.57 -7.16
CA ARG A 194 5.62 -1.65 -8.04
C ARG A 194 4.65 -2.75 -7.63
N THR A 195 5.16 -3.96 -7.44
CA THR A 195 4.30 -5.13 -7.26
C THR A 195 3.65 -5.15 -5.89
N GLU A 196 4.37 -4.78 -4.83
CA GLU A 196 3.81 -4.77 -3.48
C GLU A 196 2.77 -3.67 -3.31
N ILE A 197 3.00 -2.48 -3.89
CA ILE A 197 2.01 -1.38 -3.87
C ILE A 197 0.76 -1.77 -4.65
N ILE A 198 0.91 -2.30 -5.87
CA ILE A 198 -0.25 -2.69 -6.66
C ILE A 198 -0.97 -3.88 -6.00
N ARG A 199 -0.24 -4.86 -5.43
CA ARG A 199 -0.84 -5.98 -4.70
C ARG A 199 -1.67 -5.47 -3.52
N ALA A 200 -1.08 -4.62 -2.68
CA ALA A 200 -1.79 -4.06 -1.55
C ALA A 200 -3.00 -3.21 -1.98
N SER A 201 -2.86 -2.46 -3.07
CA SER A 201 -3.98 -1.71 -3.67
C SER A 201 -5.09 -2.65 -4.12
N SER A 202 -4.77 -3.72 -4.87
CA SER A 202 -5.74 -4.73 -5.29
C SER A 202 -6.41 -5.44 -4.11
N THR A 203 -5.66 -5.87 -3.10
CA THR A 203 -6.22 -6.56 -1.94
C THR A 203 -7.11 -5.62 -1.12
N GLY A 204 -6.63 -4.42 -0.81
CA GLY A 204 -7.45 -3.43 -0.09
C GLY A 204 -8.69 -3.02 -0.87
N PHE A 205 -8.59 -3.00 -2.20
CA PHE A 205 -9.72 -2.75 -3.07
C PHE A 205 -10.79 -3.88 -3.01
N ILE A 206 -10.35 -5.14 -2.98
CA ILE A 206 -11.23 -6.30 -2.80
C ILE A 206 -11.88 -6.26 -1.41
N ASP A 207 -11.11 -6.00 -0.35
CA ASP A 207 -11.63 -5.94 1.03
C ASP A 207 -12.70 -4.86 1.19
N PHE A 208 -12.45 -3.67 0.63
CA PHE A 208 -13.43 -2.59 0.59
C PHE A 208 -14.70 -2.99 -0.15
N THR A 209 -14.56 -3.59 -1.34
CA THR A 209 -15.70 -4.04 -2.13
C THR A 209 -16.52 -5.10 -1.37
N ASN A 210 -15.86 -6.00 -0.65
CA ASN A 210 -16.50 -7.01 0.18
C ASN A 210 -17.33 -6.35 1.31
N LYS A 211 -16.79 -5.33 1.99
CA LYS A 211 -17.51 -4.59 3.05
C LYS A 211 -18.73 -3.85 2.49
N VAL A 212 -18.56 -3.19 1.34
CA VAL A 212 -19.61 -2.38 0.71
C VAL A 212 -20.73 -3.23 0.11
N GLN A 213 -20.46 -4.48 -0.27
CA GLN A 213 -21.49 -5.41 -0.78
C GLN A 213 -22.68 -5.57 0.16
N GLY A 214 -22.46 -5.56 1.48
CA GLY A 214 -23.54 -5.69 2.46
C GLY A 214 -24.43 -4.46 2.59
N VAL A 215 -24.00 -3.32 2.03
CA VAL A 215 -24.69 -2.03 2.10
C VAL A 215 -25.33 -1.68 0.75
N ILE A 216 -24.66 -2.04 -0.35
CA ILE A 216 -25.19 -1.84 -1.70
C ILE A 216 -26.23 -2.92 -1.99
N GLY A 217 -27.46 -2.49 -2.28
CA GLY A 217 -28.60 -3.37 -2.65
C GLY A 217 -28.48 -4.03 -4.04
N GLU A 218 -27.27 -4.13 -4.58
CA GLU A 218 -26.95 -4.71 -5.87
C GLU A 218 -25.63 -5.51 -5.78
N GLU A 219 -25.54 -6.61 -6.53
CA GLU A 219 -24.30 -7.40 -6.64
C GLU A 219 -23.17 -6.56 -7.26
N ILE A 220 -22.01 -6.52 -6.60
CA ILE A 220 -20.80 -5.90 -7.13
C ILE A 220 -20.02 -6.95 -7.92
N PHE A 221 -19.78 -6.69 -9.20
CA PHE A 221 -18.94 -7.48 -10.07
C PHE A 221 -17.53 -6.89 -10.18
N TYR A 222 -16.63 -7.60 -10.84
CA TYR A 222 -15.30 -7.11 -11.16
C TYR A 222 -15.02 -7.14 -12.65
N SER A 223 -14.25 -6.17 -13.15
CA SER A 223 -13.74 -6.19 -14.52
C SER A 223 -12.23 -5.98 -14.54
N TRP A 224 -11.56 -6.70 -15.46
CA TRP A 224 -10.16 -6.43 -15.77
C TRP A 224 -10.09 -5.36 -16.86
N ILE A 225 -9.36 -4.28 -16.57
CA ILE A 225 -8.98 -3.28 -17.56
C ILE A 225 -7.48 -3.39 -17.84
N THR A 226 -7.08 -3.13 -19.08
CA THR A 226 -5.67 -3.13 -19.50
C THR A 226 -5.33 -1.82 -20.19
N ALA A 227 -4.06 -1.44 -20.19
CA ALA A 227 -3.58 -0.27 -20.92
C ALA A 227 -3.48 -0.48 -22.45
N GLY A 228 -3.74 -1.69 -22.96
CA GLY A 228 -3.73 -2.02 -24.40
C GLY A 228 -2.36 -2.07 -25.08
N ASP A 229 -1.28 -1.79 -24.36
CA ASP A 229 0.07 -1.69 -24.94
C ASP A 229 0.94 -2.94 -24.74
N GLY A 230 2.16 -2.93 -25.31
CA GLY A 230 3.13 -4.03 -25.22
C GLY A 230 3.67 -4.36 -23.82
N ARG A 231 3.17 -3.70 -22.76
CA ARG A 231 3.42 -4.08 -21.36
C ARG A 231 2.19 -4.73 -20.73
N VAL A 232 1.28 -5.28 -21.52
CA VAL A 232 0.16 -6.09 -21.05
C VAL A 232 0.51 -7.56 -21.32
N ASP A 233 0.50 -8.38 -20.28
CA ASP A 233 0.85 -9.80 -20.39
C ASP A 233 -0.21 -10.57 -21.22
N PRO A 234 0.17 -11.62 -21.97
CA PRO A 234 -0.71 -12.29 -22.95
C PRO A 234 -2.12 -12.71 -22.48
N PRO A 235 -2.35 -13.18 -21.23
CA PRO A 235 -3.69 -13.55 -20.80
C PRO A 235 -4.57 -12.34 -20.44
N CYS A 236 -3.99 -11.18 -20.16
CA CYS A 236 -4.73 -10.03 -19.65
C CYS A 236 -5.71 -9.39 -20.66
N PRO A 237 -5.42 -9.29 -21.98
CA PRO A 237 -6.38 -8.82 -22.96
C PRO A 237 -7.59 -9.76 -23.10
N ALA A 238 -7.37 -11.08 -23.06
CA ALA A 238 -8.45 -12.06 -23.13
C ALA A 238 -9.40 -11.94 -21.93
N LEU A 239 -8.85 -11.78 -20.72
CA LEU A 239 -9.63 -11.51 -19.51
C LEU A 239 -10.37 -10.17 -19.58
N ALA A 240 -9.70 -9.11 -20.06
CA ALA A 240 -10.36 -7.82 -20.21
C ALA A 240 -11.51 -7.86 -21.22
N ASN A 241 -11.42 -8.69 -22.25
CA ASN A 241 -12.43 -8.82 -23.30
C ASN A 241 -13.48 -9.89 -23.02
N GLY A 242 -13.33 -10.68 -21.96
CA GLY A 242 -14.24 -11.79 -21.67
C GLY A 242 -14.09 -12.98 -22.62
N SER A 243 -12.96 -13.07 -23.34
CA SER A 243 -12.70 -14.12 -24.32
C SER A 243 -11.79 -15.23 -23.77
N ASP A 244 -11.42 -15.18 -22.49
CA ASP A 244 -10.67 -16.26 -21.85
C ASP A 244 -11.62 -17.43 -21.55
N PRO A 245 -11.42 -18.61 -22.16
CA PRO A 245 -12.35 -19.74 -22.02
C PRO A 245 -12.37 -20.36 -20.62
N ARG A 246 -11.41 -20.00 -19.76
CA ARG A 246 -11.33 -20.51 -18.38
C ARG A 246 -12.27 -19.79 -17.42
N PHE A 247 -12.78 -18.62 -17.81
CA PHE A 247 -13.56 -17.77 -16.92
C PHE A 247 -14.82 -17.28 -17.63
N GLU A 248 -15.98 -17.58 -17.04
CA GLU A 248 -17.25 -17.18 -17.59
C GLU A 248 -17.56 -15.71 -17.23
N SER A 249 -17.80 -14.89 -18.27
CA SER A 249 -18.26 -13.52 -18.06
C SER A 249 -19.73 -13.48 -17.67
N VAL A 250 -20.13 -12.46 -16.93
CA VAL A 250 -21.54 -12.18 -16.61
C VAL A 250 -22.33 -12.04 -17.93
N PRO A 251 -23.50 -12.69 -18.07
CA PRO A 251 -24.31 -12.61 -19.28
C PRO A 251 -24.61 -11.16 -19.70
N GLY A 252 -24.25 -10.85 -20.95
CA GLY A 252 -24.39 -9.52 -21.55
C GLY A 252 -23.29 -8.51 -21.17
N MET A 253 -22.24 -8.93 -20.43
CA MET A 253 -21.17 -8.05 -19.95
C MET A 253 -19.79 -8.70 -20.14
N PRO A 254 -19.23 -8.74 -21.37
CA PRO A 254 -17.93 -9.37 -21.64
C PRO A 254 -16.79 -8.74 -20.82
N GLY A 255 -15.99 -9.58 -20.15
CA GLY A 255 -14.87 -9.16 -19.32
C GLY A 255 -15.27 -8.65 -17.94
N VAL A 256 -16.52 -8.92 -17.54
CA VAL A 256 -17.04 -8.70 -16.20
C VAL A 256 -17.30 -10.05 -15.57
N TYR A 257 -16.81 -10.25 -14.34
CA TYR A 257 -16.80 -11.52 -13.64
C TYR A 257 -17.46 -11.37 -12.27
N ARG A 258 -18.11 -12.44 -11.81
CA ARG A 258 -18.56 -12.54 -10.42
C ARG A 258 -17.36 -12.63 -9.48
N ARG A 259 -17.56 -12.25 -8.21
CA ARG A 259 -16.50 -12.17 -7.20
C ARG A 259 -15.99 -13.54 -6.77
N ASP A 260 -16.87 -14.52 -6.73
CA ASP A 260 -16.61 -15.92 -6.37
C ASP A 260 -15.88 -16.69 -7.48
N ASN A 261 -16.07 -16.28 -8.75
CA ASN A 261 -15.40 -16.84 -9.92
C ASN A 261 -14.37 -15.87 -10.54
N LEU A 262 -13.72 -15.07 -9.69
CA LEU A 262 -12.82 -14.03 -10.16
C LEU A 262 -11.59 -14.66 -10.84
N PRO A 263 -11.28 -14.34 -12.12
CA PRO A 263 -9.97 -14.59 -12.66
C PRO A 263 -8.97 -13.81 -11.82
N VAL A 264 -8.05 -14.50 -11.16
CA VAL A 264 -6.98 -13.87 -10.38
C VAL A 264 -5.67 -13.92 -11.16
N PRO A 265 -5.47 -13.14 -12.26
CA PRO A 265 -4.13 -12.74 -12.62
C PRO A 265 -3.68 -11.82 -11.49
N THR A 266 -3.09 -12.40 -10.45
CA THR A 266 -2.48 -11.58 -9.42
C THR A 266 -1.47 -10.67 -10.12
N ILE A 267 -1.49 -9.36 -9.88
CA ILE A 267 -0.32 -8.53 -10.24
C ILE A 267 0.97 -9.13 -9.63
N ALA A 268 0.85 -9.96 -8.59
CA ALA A 268 1.93 -10.78 -8.07
C ALA A 268 2.59 -11.71 -9.11
N SER A 269 1.83 -12.28 -10.06
CA SER A 269 2.36 -13.11 -11.14
C SER A 269 2.77 -12.29 -12.37
N HIS A 270 2.21 -11.09 -12.54
CA HIS A 270 2.39 -10.22 -13.70
C HIS A 270 2.95 -8.82 -13.33
N PRO A 271 4.14 -8.74 -12.70
CA PRO A 271 4.64 -7.51 -12.06
C PRO A 271 4.91 -6.35 -13.03
N ARG A 272 5.08 -6.64 -14.33
CA ARG A 272 5.26 -5.65 -15.39
C ARG A 272 3.98 -5.32 -16.13
N CYS A 273 2.91 -6.09 -15.91
CA CYS A 273 1.65 -5.88 -16.59
C CYS A 273 1.03 -4.54 -16.17
N ARG A 274 0.29 -3.94 -17.10
CA ARG A 274 -0.56 -2.77 -16.88
C ARG A 274 -2.05 -3.15 -16.85
N CYS A 275 -2.37 -4.33 -16.32
CA CYS A 275 -3.74 -4.73 -16.03
C CYS A 275 -4.16 -4.29 -14.62
N ARG A 276 -5.46 -4.11 -14.43
CA ARG A 276 -6.05 -3.71 -13.15
C ARG A 276 -7.45 -4.27 -13.00
N LEU A 277 -7.80 -4.59 -11.76
CA LEU A 277 -9.17 -4.92 -11.35
C LEU A 277 -9.96 -3.65 -10.96
N VAL A 278 -11.19 -3.53 -11.45
CA VAL A 278 -12.14 -2.45 -11.11
C VAL A 278 -13.50 -3.04 -10.71
N PRO A 279 -14.26 -2.39 -9.80
CA PRO A 279 -15.59 -2.83 -9.44
C PRO A 279 -16.58 -2.41 -10.53
N VAL A 280 -17.65 -3.19 -10.70
CA VAL A 280 -18.69 -2.90 -11.68
C VAL A 280 -20.04 -3.21 -11.06
N LEU A 281 -20.95 -2.24 -11.07
CA LEU A 281 -22.38 -2.50 -10.89
C LEU A 281 -23.03 -2.69 -12.26
N ARG A 282 -24.02 -3.58 -12.35
CA ARG A 282 -24.79 -3.78 -13.59
C ARG A 282 -25.58 -2.51 -13.91
N SER A 283 -26.10 -1.81 -12.90
CA SER A 283 -26.73 -0.50 -13.05
C SER A 283 -25.81 0.52 -13.73
N TRP A 284 -24.53 0.59 -13.38
CA TRP A 284 -23.59 1.54 -13.99
C TRP A 284 -23.39 1.31 -15.48
N VAL A 285 -23.31 0.05 -15.89
CA VAL A 285 -23.15 -0.28 -17.32
C VAL A 285 -24.47 -0.04 -18.07
N LYS A 286 -25.60 -0.44 -17.49
CA LYS A 286 -26.93 -0.28 -18.09
C LYS A 286 -27.31 1.18 -18.29
N ASN A 287 -27.00 2.04 -17.33
CA ASN A 287 -27.31 3.46 -17.36
C ASN A 287 -26.32 4.28 -18.21
N GLY A 288 -25.26 3.64 -18.73
CA GLY A 288 -24.20 4.33 -19.48
C GLY A 288 -23.22 5.11 -18.60
N ASP A 289 -23.36 5.02 -17.28
CA ASP A 289 -22.46 5.65 -16.31
C ASP A 289 -21.03 5.10 -16.47
N LEU A 290 -20.89 3.79 -16.67
CA LEU A 290 -19.60 3.12 -16.88
C LEU A 290 -19.50 2.53 -18.28
N ASN A 291 -18.59 3.08 -19.11
CA ASN A 291 -18.24 2.48 -20.38
C ASN A 291 -16.89 1.77 -20.29
N LEU A 292 -16.91 0.44 -20.09
CA LEU A 292 -15.70 -0.38 -19.98
C LEU A 292 -14.79 -0.29 -21.22
N ASN A 293 -15.35 -0.04 -22.41
CA ASN A 293 -14.55 0.10 -23.63
C ASN A 293 -13.72 1.39 -23.65
N THR A 294 -14.13 2.42 -22.89
CA THR A 294 -13.34 3.66 -22.73
C THR A 294 -12.22 3.51 -21.71
N LEU A 295 -12.29 2.51 -20.84
CA LEU A 295 -11.28 2.23 -19.81
C LEU A 295 -10.25 1.20 -20.25
N LYS A 296 -10.59 0.39 -21.25
CA LYS A 296 -9.65 -0.50 -21.93
C LYS A 296 -8.82 0.33 -22.89
N GLY A 297 -7.49 0.29 -22.73
CA GLY A 297 -6.59 0.85 -23.71
C GLY A 297 -6.77 0.13 -25.04
N LYS A 298 -6.77 0.90 -26.13
CA LYS A 298 -6.75 0.35 -27.48
C LYS A 298 -5.33 -0.12 -27.79
N ALA A 299 -5.20 -1.24 -28.50
CA ALA A 299 -3.92 -1.62 -29.07
C ALA A 299 -3.43 -0.47 -29.96
N ALA A 300 -2.20 -0.02 -29.73
CA ALA A 300 -1.50 0.91 -30.59
C ALA A 300 -1.00 0.20 -31.85
#